data_AF-A0A7X5WQL0-F1
#
_entry.id   AF-A0A7X5WQL0-F1
#
_cell.length_a   1.000
_cell.length_b   1.000
_cell.length_c   1.000
_cell.angle_alpha   90.00
_cell.angle_beta   90.00
_cell.angle_gamma   90.00
#
_symmetry.space_group_name_H-M   'P 1'
#
loop_
_entity.id
_entity.type
_entity.pdbx_description
1 polymer ?
#
loop_
_entity_poly.entity_id
_entity_poly.type
_entity_poly.pdbx_seq_one_letter_code
_entity_poly.pdbx_strand_id
1 'polypeptide(L)'
;MTRRFHAPGRVNLIGDHVDYVGGLVLPMAVDLGTTVEVAPAADVDLASADEPEPVRLRLPVTDPAQVEPPWGRYVAAVLAEIGARTGFRG
;
A
#
# COMPACT_ATOMS: atom_id res chain seq x y z
N MET A 1 16.50 -11.50 5.95
CA MET A 1 15.58 -11.70 7.10
C MET A 1 14.23 -11.12 6.71
N THR A 2 13.16 -11.87 6.92
CA THR A 2 11.78 -11.42 6.69
C THR A 2 11.32 -10.53 7.86
N ARG A 3 10.57 -9.47 7.56
CA ARG A 3 9.98 -8.54 8.53
C ARG A 3 8.47 -8.52 8.32
N ARG A 4 7.72 -8.37 9.42
CA ARG A 4 6.26 -8.24 9.42
C ARG A 4 5.85 -6.82 9.76
N PHE A 5 4.94 -6.26 8.98
CA PHE A 5 4.34 -4.95 9.17
C PHE A 5 2.82 -5.09 9.16
N HIS A 6 2.13 -4.28 9.96
CA HIS A 6 0.67 -4.27 10.03
C HIS A 6 0.17 -2.83 9.99
N ALA A 7 -0.82 -2.56 9.14
CA ALA A 7 -1.49 -1.27 9.02
C ALA A 7 -3.00 -1.46 9.25
N PRO A 8 -3.59 -0.83 10.29
CA PRO A 8 -5.02 -0.93 10.54
C PRO A 8 -5.83 -0.15 9.50
N GLY A 9 -7.02 -0.64 9.20
CA GLY A 9 -8.06 0.14 8.55
C GLY A 9 -8.63 1.20 9.50
N ARG A 10 -9.57 1.99 8.99
CA ARG A 10 -10.19 3.08 9.75
C ARG A 10 -11.65 3.26 9.41
N VAL A 11 -12.40 3.75 10.39
CA VAL A 11 -13.74 4.31 10.19
C VAL A 11 -13.73 5.79 10.55
N ASN A 12 -14.65 6.56 9.99
CA ASN A 12 -14.89 7.94 10.41
C ASN A 12 -16.10 7.96 11.33
N LEU A 13 -15.99 8.59 12.51
CA LEU A 13 -17.14 8.73 13.42
C LEU A 13 -17.99 9.96 13.06
N ILE A 14 -17.32 11.06 12.70
CA ILE A 14 -17.96 12.32 12.29
C ILE A 14 -16.99 13.17 11.47
N GLY A 15 -17.55 14.01 10.59
CA GLY A 15 -16.79 14.89 9.69
C GLY A 15 -16.57 14.26 8.32
N ASP A 16 -17.59 13.65 7.72
CA ASP A 16 -17.47 13.15 6.35
C ASP A 16 -17.40 14.32 5.36
N HIS A 17 -16.56 14.17 4.33
CA HIS A 17 -16.41 15.12 3.23
C HIS A 17 -15.94 16.54 3.61
N VAL A 18 -15.42 16.75 4.83
CA VAL A 18 -14.88 18.05 5.26
C VAL A 18 -13.35 18.10 5.24
N ASP A 19 -12.69 16.96 5.21
CA ASP A 19 -11.24 16.82 5.25
C ASP A 19 -10.55 17.53 4.08
N TYR A 20 -11.06 17.35 2.86
CA TYR A 20 -10.50 17.99 1.67
C TYR A 20 -10.86 19.48 1.49
N VAL A 21 -11.67 20.05 2.40
CA VAL A 21 -11.95 21.50 2.47
C VAL A 21 -11.43 22.15 3.75
N GLY A 22 -10.57 21.44 4.51
CA GLY A 22 -9.90 21.97 5.70
C GLY A 22 -10.69 21.87 7.01
N GLY A 23 -11.77 21.10 7.04
CA GLY A 23 -12.51 20.80 8.27
C GLY A 23 -11.82 19.77 9.16
N LEU A 24 -12.24 19.72 10.43
CA LEU A 24 -11.79 18.69 11.37
C LEU A 24 -12.63 17.41 11.22
N VAL A 25 -11.97 16.27 11.46
CA VAL A 25 -12.57 14.93 11.40
C VAL A 25 -12.25 14.14 12.66
N LEU A 26 -13.09 13.16 13.01
CA LEU A 26 -12.87 12.26 14.14
C LEU A 26 -12.83 10.80 13.67
N PRO A 27 -11.72 10.36 13.05
CA PRO A 27 -11.54 8.98 12.64
C PRO A 27 -11.03 8.10 13.79
N MET A 28 -11.16 6.79 13.61
CA MET A 28 -10.60 5.80 14.52
C MET A 28 -10.04 4.62 13.73
N ALA A 29 -8.87 4.13 14.14
CA ALA A 29 -8.36 2.86 13.67
C ALA A 29 -9.25 1.72 14.18
N VAL A 30 -9.38 0.65 13.40
CA VAL A 30 -10.10 -0.58 13.78
C VAL A 30 -9.16 -1.78 13.74
N ASP A 31 -9.57 -2.90 14.33
CA ASP A 31 -8.75 -4.11 14.41
C ASP A 31 -8.56 -4.81 13.05
N LEU A 32 -9.44 -4.52 12.07
CA LEU A 32 -9.28 -4.98 10.69
C LEU A 32 -8.17 -4.19 10.01
N GLY A 33 -7.25 -4.86 9.31
CA GLY A 33 -6.13 -4.20 8.64
C GLY A 33 -5.39 -5.09 7.65
N THR A 34 -4.35 -4.55 7.03
CA THR A 34 -3.49 -5.23 6.07
C THR A 34 -2.16 -5.58 6.72
N THR A 35 -1.73 -6.83 6.58
CA THR A 35 -0.44 -7.31 7.08
C THR A 35 0.46 -7.65 5.90
N VAL A 36 1.73 -7.25 5.96
CA VAL A 36 2.74 -7.54 4.93
C VAL A 36 3.94 -8.19 5.59
N GLU A 37 4.32 -9.37 5.11
CA GLU A 37 5.52 -10.09 5.53
C GLU A 37 6.51 -10.16 4.37
N VAL A 38 7.63 -9.44 4.47
CA VAL A 38 8.54 -9.23 3.33
C VAL A 38 10.00 -9.32 3.71
N ALA A 39 10.83 -9.72 2.75
CA ALA A 39 12.28 -9.63 2.83
C ALA A 39 12.83 -8.61 1.81
N PRO A 40 13.96 -7.93 2.08
CA PRO A 40 14.57 -7.02 1.13
C PRO A 40 14.89 -7.68 -0.21
N ALA A 41 14.71 -6.95 -1.31
CA ALA A 41 15.02 -7.38 -2.67
C ALA A 41 15.46 -6.18 -3.54
N ALA A 42 15.91 -6.43 -4.76
CA ALA A 42 16.22 -5.36 -5.70
C ALA A 42 14.94 -4.66 -6.20
N ASP A 43 13.93 -5.46 -6.53
CA ASP A 43 12.63 -5.06 -7.08
C ASP A 43 11.49 -5.59 -6.19
N VAL A 44 10.24 -5.33 -6.58
CA VAL A 44 9.06 -5.76 -5.83
C VAL A 44 8.43 -7.00 -6.45
N ASP A 45 8.13 -8.01 -5.62
CA ASP A 45 7.40 -9.22 -5.98
C ASP A 45 6.50 -9.60 -4.80
N LEU A 46 5.18 -9.40 -4.93
CA LEU A 46 4.22 -9.54 -3.85
C LEU A 46 3.07 -10.46 -4.25
N ALA A 47 2.72 -11.39 -3.36
CA ALA A 47 1.45 -12.10 -3.40
C ALA A 47 0.47 -11.54 -2.35
N SER A 48 -0.82 -11.63 -2.65
CA SER A 48 -1.90 -11.34 -1.71
C SER A 48 -2.65 -12.63 -1.40
N ALA A 49 -3.13 -12.77 -0.17
CA ALA A 49 -4.03 -13.89 0.18
C ALA A 49 -5.44 -13.70 -0.41
N ASP A 50 -5.80 -12.46 -0.75
CA ASP A 50 -7.14 -12.07 -1.20
C ASP A 50 -7.22 -11.83 -2.72
N GLU A 51 -6.08 -11.81 -3.42
CA GLU A 51 -6.00 -11.55 -4.87
C GLU A 51 -5.30 -12.71 -5.60
N PRO A 52 -5.82 -13.17 -6.75
CA PRO A 52 -5.27 -14.33 -7.43
C PRO A 52 -3.95 -14.05 -8.16
N GLU A 53 -3.78 -12.85 -8.73
CA GLU A 53 -2.55 -12.49 -9.43
C GLU A 53 -1.53 -11.77 -8.52
N PRO A 54 -0.25 -12.19 -8.55
CA PRO A 54 0.82 -11.48 -7.87
C PRO A 54 1.20 -10.18 -8.60
N VAL A 55 1.80 -9.25 -7.87
CA VAL A 55 2.31 -7.98 -8.39
C VAL A 55 3.83 -8.03 -8.47
N ARG A 56 4.38 -7.70 -9.64
CA ARG A 56 5.82 -7.60 -9.87
C ARG A 56 6.16 -6.24 -10.46
N LEU A 57 6.95 -5.45 -9.75
CA LEU A 57 7.30 -4.09 -10.15
C LEU A 57 8.81 -3.93 -10.24
N ARG A 58 9.26 -3.35 -11.36
CA ARG A 58 10.64 -2.86 -11.47
C ARG A 58 10.73 -1.46 -10.86
N LEU A 59 11.81 -1.22 -10.13
CA LEU A 59 12.11 0.10 -9.59
C LEU A 59 13.09 0.85 -10.50
N PRO A 60 12.96 2.19 -10.62
CA PRO A 60 11.90 3.02 -10.05
C PRO A 60 10.58 2.87 -10.83
N VAL A 61 9.45 2.98 -10.14
CA VAL A 61 8.13 3.05 -10.78
C VAL A 61 7.92 4.45 -11.36
N THR A 62 7.64 4.54 -12.66
CA THR A 62 7.43 5.82 -13.37
C THR A 62 5.96 6.11 -13.66
N ASP A 63 5.15 5.08 -13.87
CA ASP A 63 3.72 5.22 -14.14
C ASP A 63 2.92 4.19 -13.31
N PRO A 64 2.57 4.55 -12.05
CA PRO A 64 1.80 3.67 -11.17
C PRO A 64 0.40 3.33 -11.69
N ALA A 65 -0.20 4.18 -12.53
CA ALA A 65 -1.59 4.02 -12.96
C ALA A 65 -1.77 2.87 -13.95
N GLN A 66 -0.71 2.51 -14.68
CA GLN A 66 -0.69 1.41 -15.66
C GLN A 66 -0.33 0.05 -15.06
N VAL A 67 -0.09 -0.02 -13.75
CA VAL A 67 0.28 -1.28 -13.10
C VAL A 67 -0.90 -2.25 -13.08
N GLU A 68 -0.60 -3.51 -13.43
CA GLU A 68 -1.49 -4.65 -13.30
C GLU A 68 -0.84 -5.73 -12.42
N PRO A 69 -1.64 -6.49 -11.65
CA PRO A 69 -3.09 -6.32 -11.43
C PRO A 69 -3.44 -5.01 -10.69
N PRO A 70 -4.71 -4.55 -10.69
CA PRO A 70 -5.08 -3.20 -10.23
C PRO A 70 -4.76 -2.92 -8.76
N TRP A 71 -4.77 -3.95 -7.90
CA TRP A 71 -4.38 -3.80 -6.50
C TRP A 71 -2.91 -3.36 -6.34
N GLY A 72 -2.04 -3.74 -7.29
CA GLY A 72 -0.63 -3.35 -7.33
C GLY A 72 -0.41 -1.86 -7.50
N ARG A 73 -1.41 -1.12 -8.00
CA ARG A 73 -1.34 0.33 -8.17
C ARG A 73 -1.16 1.07 -6.85
N TYR A 74 -1.72 0.56 -5.74
CA TYR A 74 -1.50 1.13 -4.41
C TYR A 74 -0.03 1.04 -4.00
N VAL A 75 0.59 -0.13 -4.18
CA VAL A 75 2.00 -0.35 -3.88
C VAL A 75 2.88 0.51 -4.78
N ALA A 76 2.59 0.51 -6.09
CA ALA A 76 3.31 1.28 -7.08
C ALA A 76 3.27 2.80 -6.83
N ALA A 77 2.11 3.34 -6.43
CA ALA A 77 1.94 4.76 -6.15
C ALA A 77 2.79 5.20 -4.95
N VAL A 78 2.77 4.42 -3.86
CA VAL A 78 3.59 4.72 -2.67
C VAL A 78 5.08 4.65 -3.01
N LEU A 79 5.51 3.65 -3.78
CA LEU A 79 6.92 3.51 -4.20
C LEU A 79 7.39 4.68 -5.08
N ALA A 80 6.54 5.16 -5.97
CA ALA A 80 6.82 6.33 -6.79
C ALA A 80 6.91 7.61 -5.94
N GLU A 81 5.95 7.82 -5.03
CA GLU A 81 5.88 9.00 -4.14
C GLU A 81 7.12 9.11 -3.25
N ILE A 82 7.59 8.00 -2.67
CA ILE A 82 8.79 7.99 -1.81
C ILE A 82 10.10 7.88 -2.61
N GLY A 83 10.03 7.79 -3.94
CA GLY A 83 11.21 7.66 -4.80
C GLY A 83 12.03 6.39 -4.54
N ALA A 84 11.36 5.25 -4.26
CA ALA A 84 12.01 4.01 -3.85
C ALA A 84 13.03 3.49 -4.87
N ARG A 85 14.21 3.09 -4.37
CA ARG A 85 15.32 2.54 -5.16
C ARG A 85 15.65 1.08 -4.86
N THR A 86 15.00 0.51 -3.85
CA THR A 86 15.14 -0.88 -3.43
C THR A 86 13.78 -1.44 -3.09
N GLY A 87 13.53 -2.67 -3.51
CA GLY A 87 12.24 -3.34 -3.34
C GLY A 87 12.24 -4.36 -2.21
N PHE A 88 11.24 -5.22 -2.27
CA PHE A 88 10.99 -6.25 -1.28
C PHE A 88 10.11 -7.35 -1.88
N ARG A 89 10.25 -8.57 -1.36
CA ARG A 89 9.48 -9.73 -1.79
C ARG A 89 8.74 -10.39 -0.63
N GLY A 90 7.52 -10.85 -0.87
CA GLY A 90 6.64 -11.42 0.16
C GLY A 90 5.43 -12.14 -0.41
#